data_AF-A0A3Q3GYU9-F1
#
_entry.id   AF-A0A3Q3GYU9-F1
#
_cell.length_a   1.000
_cell.length_b   1.000
_cell.length_c   1.000
_cell.angle_alpha   90.00
_cell.angle_beta   90.00
_cell.angle_gamma   90.00
#
_symmetry.space_group_name_H-M   'P 1'
#
loop_
_entity.id
_entity.type
_entity.pdbx_description
1 polymer ?
#
loop_
_entity_poly.entity_id
_entity_poly.type
_entity_poly.pdbx_seq_one_letter_code
_entity_poly.pdbx_strand_id
1 'polypeptide(L)'
;TVLCNDGVSECPNGMTCCETADGKWGCCPMPKQAVCCDDKEHCCAEGTTCDTKNMKCISTSTKEQLPMWAKFPARRRADWERQKGQ
;
A
#
# COMPACT_ATOMS: atom_id res chain seq x y z
N THR A 1 -5.85 -6.56 -11.77
CA THR A 1 -5.73 -5.73 -10.57
C THR A 1 -5.78 -6.65 -9.36
N VAL A 2 -5.12 -6.29 -8.27
CA VAL A 2 -5.24 -7.01 -7.00
C VAL A 2 -6.39 -6.39 -6.21
N LEU A 3 -7.32 -7.23 -5.77
CA LEU A 3 -8.42 -6.81 -4.91
C LEU A 3 -7.89 -6.71 -3.47
N CYS A 4 -8.18 -5.60 -2.81
CA CYS A 4 -7.86 -5.43 -1.40
C CYS A 4 -8.84 -6.23 -0.53
N ASN A 5 -8.53 -6.37 0.75
CA ASN A 5 -9.30 -7.22 1.66
C ASN A 5 -10.74 -6.70 1.92
N ASP A 6 -11.06 -5.46 1.55
CA ASP A 6 -12.44 -4.95 1.59
C ASP A 6 -13.31 -5.43 0.42
N GLY A 7 -12.73 -6.02 -0.63
CA GLY A 7 -13.46 -6.48 -1.81
C GLY A 7 -14.00 -5.36 -2.71
N VAL A 8 -13.77 -4.08 -2.39
CA VAL A 8 -14.25 -2.93 -3.18
C VAL A 8 -13.12 -2.03 -3.67
N SER A 9 -11.97 -2.06 -3.00
CA SER A 9 -10.78 -1.35 -3.40
C SER A 9 -9.87 -2.28 -4.22
N GLU A 10 -9.30 -1.77 -5.30
CA GLU A 10 -8.36 -2.51 -6.12
C GLU A 10 -7.11 -1.69 -6.46
N CYS A 11 -5.98 -2.39 -6.51
CA CYS A 11 -4.70 -1.86 -6.93
C CYS A 11 -4.26 -2.46 -8.28
N PRO A 12 -3.47 -1.74 -9.09
CA PRO A 12 -2.79 -2.30 -10.25
C PRO A 12 -2.00 -3.57 -9.93
N ASN A 13 -1.84 -4.46 -10.92
CA ASN A 13 -1.04 -5.68 -10.73
C ASN A 13 0.40 -5.33 -10.35
N GLY A 14 0.92 -6.03 -9.34
CA GLY A 14 2.27 -5.78 -8.81
C GLY A 14 2.32 -4.80 -7.64
N MET A 15 1.21 -4.15 -7.30
CA MET A 15 1.09 -3.28 -6.13
C MET A 15 0.52 -4.02 -4.93
N THR A 16 0.70 -3.44 -3.74
CA THR A 16 0.19 -4.01 -2.49
C THR A 16 -0.88 -3.10 -1.90
N CYS A 17 -1.96 -3.71 -1.42
CA CYS A 17 -3.05 -3.03 -0.71
C CYS A 17 -2.65 -2.78 0.75
N CYS A 18 -2.74 -1.54 1.21
CA CYS A 18 -2.48 -1.14 2.59
C CYS A 18 -3.62 -0.28 3.14
N GLU A 19 -4.06 -0.58 4.35
CA GLU A 19 -5.09 0.18 5.04
C GLU A 19 -4.59 1.58 5.44
N THR A 20 -5.46 2.58 5.33
CA THR A 20 -5.26 3.99 5.70
C THR A 20 -5.75 4.26 7.12
N ALA A 21 -5.33 5.36 7.73
CA ALA A 21 -5.80 5.76 9.06
C ALA A 21 -7.32 5.97 9.11
N ASP A 22 -7.94 6.26 7.97
CA ASP A 22 -9.37 6.46 7.79
C ASP A 22 -10.15 5.14 7.58
N GLY A 23 -9.49 3.97 7.65
CA GLY A 23 -10.09 2.65 7.36
C GLY A 23 -10.37 2.40 5.88
N LYS A 24 -9.86 3.25 4.99
CA LYS A 24 -9.86 3.05 3.52
C LYS A 24 -8.62 2.30 3.08
N TRP A 25 -8.52 1.99 1.79
CA TRP A 25 -7.36 1.31 1.20
C TRP A 25 -6.53 2.23 0.30
N GLY A 26 -5.22 2.07 0.37
CA GLY A 26 -4.23 2.69 -0.49
C GLY A 26 -3.35 1.65 -1.17
N CYS A 27 -2.78 2.03 -2.31
CA CYS A 27 -1.87 1.19 -3.08
C CYS A 27 -0.44 1.68 -2.95
N CYS A 28 0.47 0.77 -2.63
CA CYS A 28 1.90 1.05 -2.65
C CYS A 28 2.44 0.88 -4.08
N PRO A 29 3.16 1.86 -4.64
CA PRO A 29 3.65 1.78 -6.03
C PRO A 29 4.80 0.78 -6.25
N MET A 30 5.33 0.19 -5.19
CA MET A 30 6.49 -0.70 -5.27
C MET A 30 6.09 -2.05 -5.89
N PRO A 31 6.84 -2.51 -6.92
CA PRO A 31 6.59 -3.79 -7.56
C PRO A 31 7.02 -4.92 -6.62
N LYS A 32 6.03 -5.66 -6.09
CA LYS A 32 6.14 -6.83 -5.21
C LYS A 32 6.45 -6.49 -3.74
N GLN A 33 5.62 -7.06 -2.87
CA GLN A 33 5.81 -7.18 -1.41
C GLN A 33 6.20 -5.86 -0.73
N ALA A 34 5.31 -4.87 -0.79
CA ALA A 34 5.47 -3.68 0.04
C ALA A 34 5.07 -3.98 1.49
N VAL A 35 5.86 -3.51 2.44
CA VAL A 35 5.51 -3.49 3.86
C VAL A 35 4.69 -2.24 4.13
N CYS A 36 3.46 -2.43 4.59
CA CYS A 36 2.62 -1.32 5.05
C CYS A 36 3.18 -0.76 6.36
N CYS A 37 3.42 0.54 6.39
CA CYS A 37 3.90 1.19 7.59
C CYS A 37 2.74 1.58 8.51
N ASP A 38 3.03 1.71 9.81
CA ASP A 38 2.02 1.93 10.85
C ASP A 38 1.45 3.36 10.85
N ASP A 39 2.11 4.28 10.15
CA ASP A 39 1.61 5.62 9.85
C ASP A 39 0.39 5.60 8.93
N LYS A 40 0.11 4.45 8.29
CA LYS A 40 -1.05 4.25 7.40
C LYS A 40 -1.11 5.28 6.26
N GLU A 41 0.02 5.85 5.85
CA GLU A 41 0.13 6.75 4.70
C GLU A 41 1.26 6.30 3.77
N HIS A 42 2.30 5.70 4.31
CA HIS A 42 3.45 5.28 3.56
C HIS A 42 3.63 3.76 3.53
N CYS A 43 4.49 3.33 2.62
CA CYS A 43 4.92 1.97 2.46
C CYS A 43 6.43 1.90 2.30
N CYS A 44 6.98 0.74 2.66
CA CYS A 44 8.38 0.42 2.43
C CYS A 44 8.54 -0.87 1.61
N ALA A 45 9.74 -1.10 1.06
CA ALA A 45 10.04 -2.31 0.31
C ALA A 45 10.16 -3.53 1.25
N GLU A 46 10.09 -4.73 0.68
CA GLU A 46 10.34 -5.97 1.42
C GLU A 46 11.71 -5.95 2.11
N GLY A 47 11.79 -6.49 3.33
CA GLY A 47 13.05 -6.56 4.09
C GLY A 47 13.50 -5.22 4.68
N THR A 48 12.63 -4.21 4.70
CA THR A 48 12.89 -2.93 5.34
C THR A 48 11.95 -2.69 6.52
N THR A 49 12.41 -1.92 7.49
CA THR A 49 11.66 -1.49 8.68
C THR A 49 11.22 -0.05 8.51
N CYS A 50 9.94 0.22 8.74
CA CYS A 50 9.39 1.57 8.72
C CYS A 50 9.84 2.35 9.96
N ASP A 51 10.65 3.38 9.77
CA ASP A 51 10.93 4.40 10.77
C ASP A 51 10.01 5.60 10.52
N THR A 52 8.83 5.55 11.15
CA THR A 52 7.82 6.62 11.06
C THR A 52 8.25 7.91 11.76
N LYS A 53 9.24 7.86 12.67
CA LYS A 53 9.77 9.08 13.33
C LYS A 53 10.59 9.92 12.38
N ASN A 54 11.40 9.26 11.55
CA ASN A 54 12.25 9.91 10.56
C ASN A 54 11.67 9.89 9.14
N MET A 55 10.49 9.29 8.98
CA MET A 55 9.84 8.98 7.70
C MET A 55 10.77 8.27 6.70
N LYS A 56 11.46 7.23 7.16
CA LYS A 56 12.45 6.47 6.38
C LYS A 56 12.20 4.97 6.46
N CYS A 57 12.47 4.27 5.37
CA CYS A 57 12.57 2.81 5.33
C CYS A 57 14.02 2.42 5.62
N ILE A 58 14.25 1.65 6.67
CA ILE A 58 15.58 1.17 7.05
C ILE A 58 15.73 -0.27 6.57
N SER A 59 16.61 -0.51 5.60
CA SER A 59 16.91 -1.86 5.11
C SER A 59 17.50 -2.71 6.23
N THR A 60 16.90 -3.87 6.51
CA THR A 60 17.43 -4.77 7.55
C THR A 60 18.74 -5.42 7.14
N SER A 61 18.95 -5.62 5.84
CA SER A 61 20.15 -6.23 5.25
C SER A 61 21.35 -5.29 5.16
N THR A 62 21.14 -4.06 4.66
CA THR A 62 22.22 -3.09 4.39
C THR A 62 22.27 -1.93 5.38
N LYS A 63 21.27 -1.78 6.26
CA LYS A 63 21.03 -0.60 7.13
C LYS A 63 20.91 0.72 6.35
N GLU A 64 20.69 0.65 5.04
CA GLU A 64 20.46 1.83 4.23
C GLU A 64 19.13 2.47 4.58
N GLN A 65 19.14 3.81 4.61
CA GLN A 65 17.97 4.61 4.90
C GLN A 65 17.40 5.15 3.58
N LEU A 66 16.31 4.56 3.13
CA LEU A 66 15.58 5.00 1.95
C LEU A 66 14.40 5.87 2.38
N PRO A 67 13.96 6.84 1.55
CA PRO A 67 12.73 7.56 1.81
C PRO A 67 11.53 6.60 1.77
N MET A 68 10.53 6.83 2.62
CA MET A 68 9.28 6.10 2.54
C MET A 68 8.53 6.47 1.27
N TRP A 69 7.86 5.49 0.67
CA TRP A 69 7.02 5.74 -0.50
C TRP A 69 5.62 6.07 -0.04
N ALA A 70 5.13 7.24 -0.42
CA ALA A 70 3.73 7.60 -0.19
C ALA A 70 2.83 6.65 -0.98
N LYS A 71 1.80 6.14 -0.32
CA LYS A 71 0.76 5.37 -1.01
C LYS A 71 -0.23 6.33 -1.64
N PHE A 72 -0.83 5.87 -2.73
CA PHE A 72 -1.92 6.61 -3.37
C PHE A 72 -3.25 5.92 -3.06
N PRO A 73 -4.39 6.63 -3.11
CA PRO A 73 -5.68 6.03 -2.86
C PRO A 73 -5.94 4.87 -3.82
N ALA A 74 -6.36 3.72 -3.29
CA ALA A 74 -6.75 2.60 -4.12
C ALA A 74 -7.95 2.99 -4.99
N ARG A 75 -8.03 2.40 -6.18
CA ARG A 75 -9.20 2.61 -7.03
C ARG A 75 -10.37 1.90 -6.36
N ARG A 76 -11.32 2.66 -5.79
CA ARG A 76 -12.63 2.10 -5.42
C ARG A 76 -13.37 1.74 -6.70
N ARG A 77 -13.83 0.51 -6.81
CA ARG A 77 -14.86 0.15 -7.79
C ARG A 77 -16.07 1.02 -7.56
N ALA A 78 -16.59 1.62 -8.62
CA ALA A 78 -17.81 2.39 -8.50
C ALA A 78 -19.00 1.45 -8.33
N ASP A 79 -20.03 1.87 -7.59
CA ASP A 79 -21.18 1.01 -7.26
C ASP A 79 -21.91 0.48 -8.52
N TRP A 80 -21.86 1.21 -9.64
CA TRP A 80 -22.41 0.81 -10.94
C TRP A 80 -21.60 -0.28 -11.66
N GLU A 81 -20.31 -0.47 -11.35
CA GLU A 81 -19.50 -1.56 -11.88
C GLU A 81 -19.84 -2.90 -11.21
N ARG A 82 -20.44 -2.86 -10.01
CA ARG A 82 -20.88 -4.06 -9.26
C ARG A 82 -22.08 -4.76 -9.90
N GLN A 83 -22.84 -4.08 -10.78
CA GLN A 83 -24.04 -4.62 -11.45
C GLN A 83 -23.78 -5.26 -12.84
N LYS A 84 -22.56 -5.17 -13.40
CA LYS A 84 -22.22 -5.81 -14.68
C LYS A 84 -21.73 -7.27 -14.54
N GLY A 85 -22.21 -7.97 -13.53
CA GLY A 85 -21.79 -9.34 -13.20
C GLY A 85 -22.94 -10.27 -12.83
N GLN A 86 -24.15 -10.03 -13.34
CA GLN A 86 -25.26 -10.98 -13.32
C GLN A 86 -25.74 -11.25 -14.74
#